data_AF-T0M4R6-F1
#
_entry.id   AF-T0M4R6-F1
#
_cell.length_a   1.000
_cell.length_b   1.000
_cell.length_c   1.000
_cell.angle_alpha   90.00
_cell.angle_beta   90.00
_cell.angle_gamma   90.00
#
_symmetry.space_group_name_H-M   'P 1'
#
loop_
_entity.id
_entity.type
_entity.pdbx_description
1 polymer ?
#
loop_
_entity_poly.entity_id
_entity_poly.type
_entity_poly.pdbx_seq_one_letter_code
_entity_poly.pdbx_strand_id
1 'polypeptide(L)'
;MQSAIIILSLAMLAAGAPKSGNGVVVRSLDDLAHVGDGEVVRLKRVKRCEFAAAAPENAIVNKRGDTPTDCEDVPTFITNWYHHNESERIIATPQMPNITTPPQVEERLTSFADTWRFPEFEKLDSDQDVVGTPFYDEPGDRWCLLAEITDVSLMLRIRLVARDREGESLVIAFYPDNDATEVLDTTKLKVGHTIALLYPHQHYFLDGTQGVRVEDVSTCRVFPVKLAELFRINSGLCAYTGTLGTPKKCHSCGKEDPSVVKCGRCGLYYYCNKDCQTLGWNQKGHKQDCRVLKDPNLRALFKITVGEGEHRFQFPR
;
A
#
# COMPACT_ATOMS: atom_id res chain seq x y z
N MET A 1 35.22 -31.58 -1.57
CA MET A 1 35.55 -31.71 -3.01
C MET A 1 34.41 -32.44 -3.70
N GLN A 2 34.23 -32.19 -5.01
CA GLN A 2 33.36 -32.93 -5.94
C GLN A 2 31.84 -32.98 -5.65
N SER A 3 31.14 -32.02 -6.27
CA SER A 3 30.18 -32.26 -7.36
C SER A 3 29.44 -33.59 -7.45
N ALA A 4 28.11 -33.51 -7.57
CA ALA A 4 27.30 -34.43 -8.35
C ALA A 4 26.47 -33.62 -9.36
N ILE A 5 26.78 -33.78 -10.66
CA ILE A 5 25.96 -33.29 -11.76
C ILE A 5 25.17 -34.49 -12.28
N ILE A 6 23.85 -34.36 -12.42
CA ILE A 6 23.04 -35.26 -13.24
C ILE A 6 22.28 -34.39 -14.25
N ILE A 7 22.67 -34.52 -15.51
CA ILE A 7 21.97 -33.99 -16.68
C ILE A 7 21.28 -35.17 -17.35
N LEU A 8 20.02 -35.00 -17.76
CA LEU A 8 19.39 -35.86 -18.74
C LEU A 8 18.75 -35.00 -19.84
N SER A 9 19.45 -35.00 -20.97
CA SER A 9 19.08 -34.65 -22.35
C SER A 9 17.68 -35.17 -22.76
N LEU A 10 16.94 -34.71 -23.79
CA LEU A 10 17.07 -33.69 -24.87
C LEU A 10 15.60 -33.43 -25.38
N ALA A 11 15.20 -32.50 -26.26
CA ALA A 11 15.88 -31.52 -27.12
C ALA A 11 14.92 -30.37 -27.57
N MET A 12 15.51 -29.32 -28.16
CA MET A 12 15.00 -28.49 -29.28
C MET A 12 13.55 -27.94 -29.26
N LEU A 13 13.39 -26.64 -28.98
CA LEU A 13 13.36 -25.60 -30.05
C LEU A 13 13.39 -24.15 -29.50
N ALA A 14 14.46 -23.44 -29.84
CA ALA A 14 14.54 -21.98 -30.06
C ALA A 14 13.80 -20.99 -29.12
N ALA A 15 14.22 -20.89 -27.85
CA ALA A 15 14.23 -19.63 -27.12
C ALA A 15 15.54 -19.52 -26.34
N GLY A 16 16.14 -18.32 -26.28
CA GLY A 16 17.44 -18.13 -25.62
C GLY A 16 17.38 -18.41 -24.12
N ALA A 17 18.48 -18.90 -23.54
CA ALA A 17 18.57 -19.13 -22.09
C ALA A 17 18.18 -17.85 -21.31
N PRO A 18 17.28 -17.93 -20.31
CA PRO A 18 16.83 -16.77 -19.58
C PRO A 18 18.02 -16.12 -18.87
N LYS A 19 18.27 -14.84 -19.17
CA LYS A 19 19.32 -14.06 -18.51
C LYS A 19 18.98 -13.97 -17.03
N SER A 20 19.99 -14.10 -16.17
CA SER A 20 19.85 -13.93 -14.72
C SER A 20 19.65 -12.46 -14.35
N GLY A 21 18.47 -11.93 -14.64
CA GLY A 21 17.99 -10.64 -14.13
C GLY A 21 17.41 -10.79 -12.73
N ASN A 22 17.38 -9.70 -11.96
CA ASN A 22 16.57 -9.61 -10.74
C ASN A 22 15.10 -9.70 -11.14
N GLY A 23 14.49 -10.87 -10.95
CA GLY A 23 13.09 -11.11 -11.30
C GLY A 23 12.13 -10.20 -10.53
N VAL A 24 11.05 -9.77 -11.20
CA VAL A 24 10.01 -8.91 -10.62
C VAL A 24 9.37 -9.61 -9.42
N VAL A 25 9.31 -8.94 -8.28
CA VAL A 25 8.69 -9.48 -7.05
C VAL A 25 7.23 -9.03 -7.02
N VAL A 26 6.32 -9.94 -7.34
CA VAL A 26 4.87 -9.73 -7.22
C VAL A 26 4.45 -10.05 -5.80
N ARG A 27 3.81 -9.07 -5.12
CA ARG A 27 3.38 -9.13 -3.72
C ARG A 27 1.86 -9.03 -3.55
N SER A 28 1.15 -8.66 -4.62
CA SER A 28 -0.30 -8.49 -4.70
C SER A 28 -0.81 -8.81 -6.11
N LEU A 29 -2.13 -8.99 -6.27
CA LEU A 29 -2.73 -9.18 -7.60
C LEU A 29 -2.58 -7.92 -8.51
N ASP A 30 -2.51 -6.72 -7.92
CA ASP A 30 -2.33 -5.47 -8.68
C ASP A 30 -0.92 -5.34 -9.30
N ASP A 31 0.09 -6.00 -8.71
CA ASP A 31 1.44 -6.02 -9.26
C ASP A 31 1.52 -6.82 -10.57
N LEU A 32 0.59 -7.77 -10.81
CA LEU A 32 0.56 -8.57 -12.04
C LEU A 32 0.30 -7.74 -13.30
N ALA A 33 -0.47 -6.66 -13.19
CA ALA A 33 -0.76 -5.77 -14.30
C ALA A 33 0.48 -5.01 -14.85
N HIS A 34 1.65 -5.18 -14.21
CA HIS A 34 2.89 -4.50 -14.52
C HIS A 34 4.04 -5.46 -14.92
N VAL A 35 3.77 -6.77 -15.02
CA VAL A 35 4.75 -7.79 -15.43
C VAL A 35 4.86 -7.83 -16.96
N GLY A 36 6.07 -7.80 -17.51
CA GLY A 36 6.32 -7.91 -18.95
C GLY A 36 6.32 -9.35 -19.47
N ASP A 37 6.01 -9.52 -20.76
CA ASP A 37 6.07 -10.83 -21.44
C ASP A 37 7.45 -11.49 -21.27
N GLY A 38 7.45 -12.74 -20.80
CA GLY A 38 8.67 -13.53 -20.59
C GLY A 38 9.50 -13.20 -19.35
N GLU A 39 9.05 -12.31 -18.46
CA GLU A 39 9.75 -12.04 -17.19
C GLU A 39 9.64 -13.19 -16.18
N VAL A 40 10.71 -13.42 -15.41
CA VAL A 40 10.70 -14.39 -14.30
C VAL A 40 10.15 -13.69 -13.06
N VAL A 41 8.93 -14.05 -12.67
CA VAL A 41 8.26 -13.49 -11.50
C VAL A 41 8.59 -14.31 -10.26
N ARG A 42 8.94 -13.62 -9.17
CA ARG A 42 9.07 -14.19 -7.83
C ARG A 42 7.85 -13.83 -7.01
N LEU A 43 6.99 -14.82 -6.75
CA LEU A 43 5.80 -14.62 -5.92
C LEU A 43 6.19 -14.54 -4.44
N LYS A 44 5.73 -13.50 -3.75
CA LYS A 44 5.61 -13.47 -2.28
C LYS A 44 4.12 -13.38 -1.93
N ARG A 45 3.63 -14.32 -1.12
CA ARG A 45 2.29 -14.30 -0.49
C ARG A 45 1.10 -14.01 -1.41
N VAL A 46 0.95 -14.80 -2.47
CA VAL A 46 -0.37 -15.02 -3.07
C VAL A 46 -0.71 -16.49 -2.85
N LYS A 47 -1.89 -16.80 -2.30
CA LYS A 47 -2.31 -18.21 -2.15
C LYS A 47 -2.29 -18.86 -3.52
N ARG A 48 -1.69 -20.05 -3.61
CA ARG A 48 -1.47 -20.75 -4.88
C ARG A 48 -2.77 -20.97 -5.68
N CYS A 49 -3.91 -21.15 -5.00
CA CYS A 49 -5.23 -21.27 -5.62
C CYS A 49 -5.74 -19.95 -6.23
N GLU A 50 -5.60 -18.83 -5.52
CA GLU A 50 -6.00 -17.49 -5.99
C GLU A 50 -5.14 -17.06 -7.18
N PHE A 51 -3.83 -17.32 -7.12
CA PHE A 51 -2.94 -17.05 -8.25
C PHE A 51 -3.21 -17.95 -9.46
N ALA A 52 -3.39 -19.26 -9.26
CA ALA A 52 -3.66 -20.19 -10.35
C ALA A 52 -5.02 -19.93 -11.03
N ALA A 53 -6.00 -19.36 -10.33
CA ALA A 53 -7.27 -18.92 -10.90
C ALA A 53 -7.16 -17.63 -11.72
N ALA A 54 -6.12 -16.81 -11.50
CA ALA A 54 -5.87 -15.55 -12.19
C ALA A 54 -4.78 -15.65 -13.29
N ALA A 55 -4.03 -16.73 -13.34
CA ALA A 55 -2.96 -16.95 -14.31
C ALA A 55 -3.52 -17.34 -15.70
N PRO A 56 -2.86 -16.94 -16.81
CA PRO A 56 -3.22 -17.39 -18.14
C PRO A 56 -2.98 -18.90 -18.29
N GLU A 57 -3.74 -19.53 -19.20
CA GLU A 57 -3.87 -20.98 -19.39
C GLU A 57 -2.55 -21.71 -19.72
N ASN A 58 -1.48 -20.97 -19.98
CA ASN A 58 -0.15 -21.44 -20.39
C ASN A 58 0.98 -21.21 -19.35
N ALA A 59 0.68 -20.68 -18.16
CA ALA A 59 1.70 -20.36 -17.14
C ALA A 59 2.31 -21.61 -16.46
N ILE A 60 3.63 -21.72 -16.41
CA ILE A 60 4.33 -22.87 -15.81
C ILE A 60 4.74 -22.58 -14.35
N VAL A 61 4.08 -23.25 -13.41
CA VAL A 61 4.28 -23.10 -11.95
C VAL A 61 5.26 -24.15 -11.41
N ASN A 62 6.50 -23.76 -11.10
CA ASN A 62 7.57 -24.67 -10.69
C ASN A 62 7.77 -24.72 -9.17
N LYS A 63 7.71 -25.94 -8.60
CA LYS A 63 8.00 -26.21 -7.18
C LYS A 63 9.51 -26.08 -6.86
N ARG A 64 9.84 -25.70 -5.63
CA ARG A 64 11.15 -25.93 -5.02
C ARG A 64 11.06 -26.95 -3.89
N GLY A 65 11.62 -28.13 -4.11
CA GLY A 65 11.77 -29.17 -3.09
C GLY A 65 10.57 -30.10 -2.92
N ASP A 66 10.85 -31.33 -2.51
CA ASP A 66 9.85 -32.36 -2.22
C ASP A 66 9.33 -32.22 -0.79
N THR A 67 8.19 -31.54 -0.63
CA THR A 67 7.31 -31.68 0.53
C THR A 67 5.91 -32.08 0.06
N PRO A 68 5.26 -33.07 0.71
CA PRO A 68 3.97 -33.58 0.27
C PRO A 68 2.78 -32.79 0.82
N THR A 69 1.81 -32.56 -0.07
CA THR A 69 0.39 -32.25 0.16
C THR A 69 -0.01 -30.95 0.89
N ASP A 70 -0.92 -30.26 0.21
CA ASP A 70 -1.90 -29.27 0.65
C ASP A 70 -1.46 -27.86 1.13
N CYS A 71 -2.02 -26.87 0.41
CA CYS A 71 -2.40 -25.52 0.85
C CYS A 71 -1.39 -24.57 1.54
N GLU A 72 -0.12 -24.92 1.75
CA GLU A 72 0.85 -24.00 2.37
C GLU A 72 1.55 -23.02 1.41
N ASP A 73 1.94 -21.86 1.94
CA ASP A 73 2.62 -20.74 1.26
C ASP A 73 4.10 -21.05 0.95
N VAL A 74 4.35 -22.01 0.06
CA VAL A 74 5.71 -22.37 -0.38
C VAL A 74 6.23 -21.36 -1.42
N PRO A 75 7.46 -20.80 -1.28
CA PRO A 75 8.06 -19.90 -2.27
C PRO A 75 8.18 -20.54 -3.65
N THR A 76 7.29 -20.12 -4.56
CA THR A 76 7.11 -20.72 -5.88
C THR A 76 7.60 -19.76 -6.97
N PHE A 77 8.30 -20.29 -7.98
CA PHE A 77 8.75 -19.52 -9.14
C PHE A 77 7.89 -19.89 -10.35
N ILE A 78 7.49 -18.88 -11.13
CA ILE A 78 6.77 -19.07 -12.40
C ILE A 78 7.70 -18.67 -13.54
N THR A 79 7.67 -19.45 -14.62
CA THR A 79 8.39 -19.19 -15.86
C THR A 79 7.42 -19.30 -17.03
N ASN A 80 7.63 -18.52 -18.09
CA ASN A 80 6.75 -18.40 -19.26
C ASN A 80 5.33 -17.90 -18.91
N TRP A 81 5.22 -16.59 -18.66
CA TRP A 81 3.98 -15.85 -18.88
C TRP A 81 3.93 -15.40 -20.33
N TYR A 82 2.85 -15.73 -21.04
CA TYR A 82 2.64 -15.39 -22.46
C TYR A 82 1.28 -14.72 -22.65
N HIS A 83 1.26 -13.41 -22.94
CA HIS A 83 0.08 -12.83 -23.57
C HIS A 83 0.00 -13.28 -25.04
N HIS A 84 -1.09 -13.96 -25.40
CA HIS A 84 -1.44 -14.16 -26.80
C HIS A 84 -1.92 -12.84 -27.40
N ASN A 85 -1.05 -12.17 -28.16
CA ASN A 85 -1.44 -11.21 -29.18
C ASN A 85 -0.70 -11.56 -30.47
N GLU A 86 -1.46 -11.79 -31.53
CA GLU A 86 -0.92 -12.20 -32.84
C GLU A 86 -0.26 -11.03 -33.56
N SER A 87 0.81 -11.35 -34.31
CA SER A 87 1.32 -10.61 -35.49
C SER A 87 1.43 -9.08 -35.41
N GLU A 88 2.66 -8.55 -35.32
CA GLU A 88 3.44 -8.17 -36.53
C GLU A 88 4.88 -7.77 -36.17
N ARG A 89 5.82 -8.03 -37.10
CA ARG A 89 7.24 -7.65 -36.96
C ARG A 89 7.52 -6.38 -37.75
N ILE A 90 7.90 -5.29 -37.09
CA ILE A 90 8.55 -4.15 -37.74
C ILE A 90 9.93 -3.94 -37.09
N ILE A 91 10.99 -4.16 -37.88
CA ILE A 91 12.36 -3.89 -37.46
C ILE A 91 12.64 -2.41 -37.75
N ALA A 92 12.66 -1.58 -36.69
CA ALA A 92 13.11 -0.20 -36.76
C ALA A 92 14.33 0.01 -35.86
N THR A 93 15.47 0.36 -36.46
CA THR A 93 16.73 0.59 -35.75
C THR A 93 16.65 1.89 -34.93
N PRO A 94 16.86 1.88 -33.60
CA PRO A 94 16.79 3.11 -32.82
C PRO A 94 18.08 3.94 -32.99
N GLN A 95 17.98 5.12 -33.60
CA GLN A 95 18.93 6.19 -33.36
C GLN A 95 18.67 6.77 -31.97
N MET A 96 19.71 6.97 -31.16
CA MET A 96 19.57 7.51 -29.80
C MET A 96 19.26 9.01 -29.82
N PRO A 97 18.15 9.49 -29.23
CA PRO A 97 18.01 10.89 -28.86
C PRO A 97 18.75 11.15 -27.54
N ASN A 98 19.68 12.11 -27.55
CA ASN A 98 20.22 12.71 -26.33
C ASN A 98 19.11 13.48 -25.60
N ILE A 99 18.76 13.11 -24.36
CA ILE A 99 17.86 13.91 -23.52
C ILE A 99 18.43 14.10 -22.12
N THR A 100 18.47 15.37 -21.73
CA THR A 100 18.99 15.94 -20.50
C THR A 100 17.99 15.79 -19.33
N THR A 101 18.51 15.80 -18.11
CA THR A 101 17.79 15.94 -16.82
C THR A 101 17.18 14.63 -16.28
N PRO A 102 17.43 14.24 -15.01
CA PRO A 102 16.75 13.09 -14.41
C PRO A 102 15.24 13.40 -14.25
N PRO A 103 14.35 12.41 -14.47
CA PRO A 103 12.92 12.61 -14.29
C PRO A 103 12.62 12.94 -12.82
N GLN A 104 11.95 14.08 -12.60
CA GLN A 104 11.31 14.37 -11.32
C GLN A 104 10.29 13.25 -11.06
N VAL A 105 10.45 12.50 -9.97
CA VAL A 105 9.52 11.41 -9.62
C VAL A 105 8.19 12.03 -9.23
N GLU A 106 7.25 12.06 -10.18
CA GLU A 106 5.92 12.59 -9.93
C GLU A 106 5.21 11.77 -8.85
N GLU A 107 4.59 12.45 -7.90
CA GLU A 107 4.03 11.80 -6.70
C GLU A 107 2.74 11.02 -7.05
N ARG A 108 2.82 9.69 -7.08
CA ARG A 108 1.64 8.81 -7.07
C ARG A 108 1.05 8.78 -5.67
N LEU A 109 -0.26 9.00 -5.55
CA LEU A 109 -0.98 8.81 -4.28
C LEU A 109 -1.18 7.32 -4.02
N THR A 110 -0.92 6.89 -2.78
CA THR A 110 -1.19 5.52 -2.33
C THR A 110 -2.70 5.32 -2.15
N SER A 111 -3.23 4.22 -2.69
CA SER A 111 -4.63 3.82 -2.46
C SER A 111 -4.78 3.27 -1.04
N PHE A 112 -5.84 3.64 -0.33
CA PHE A 112 -6.16 3.10 0.99
C PHE A 112 -6.89 1.75 0.91
N ALA A 113 -7.35 1.36 -0.29
CA ALA A 113 -7.85 0.00 -0.52
C ALA A 113 -6.75 -1.06 -0.41
N ASP A 114 -5.49 -0.67 -0.67
CA ASP A 114 -4.29 -1.50 -0.59
C ASP A 114 -4.12 -2.11 0.81
N THR A 115 -4.42 -3.41 0.93
CA THR A 115 -4.34 -4.19 2.19
C THR A 115 -2.91 -4.46 2.65
N TRP A 116 -1.90 -4.20 1.83
CA TRP A 116 -0.50 -4.30 2.26
C TRP A 116 -0.06 -3.05 3.00
N ARG A 117 -0.37 -1.86 2.47
CA ARG A 117 -0.08 -0.58 3.16
C ARG A 117 -1.09 -0.26 4.26
N PHE A 118 -2.34 -0.71 4.13
CA PHE A 118 -3.43 -0.44 5.06
C PHE A 118 -4.17 -1.76 5.42
N PRO A 119 -3.50 -2.65 6.18
CA PRO A 119 -4.05 -3.94 6.57
C PRO A 119 -5.21 -3.79 7.56
N GLU A 120 -6.00 -4.86 7.67
CA GLU A 120 -6.91 -5.12 8.80
C GLU A 120 -6.14 -5.60 10.05
N PHE A 121 -6.77 -5.49 11.21
CA PHE A 121 -6.15 -5.82 12.50
C PHE A 121 -5.76 -7.30 12.62
N GLU A 122 -6.62 -8.22 12.14
CA GLU A 122 -6.39 -9.67 12.24
C GLU A 122 -5.13 -10.15 11.51
N LYS A 123 -4.66 -9.42 10.49
CA LYS A 123 -3.45 -9.78 9.74
C LYS A 123 -2.14 -9.41 10.41
N LEU A 124 -2.15 -8.63 11.48
CA LEU A 124 -0.94 -8.11 12.12
C LEU A 124 -0.22 -9.17 12.96
N ASP A 125 1.12 -9.07 13.04
CA ASP A 125 1.93 -9.94 13.91
C ASP A 125 1.60 -9.69 15.39
N SER A 126 1.62 -10.75 16.21
CA SER A 126 1.52 -10.63 17.67
C SER A 126 2.86 -10.28 18.32
N ASP A 127 2.84 -9.44 19.34
CA ASP A 127 4.02 -9.12 20.17
C ASP A 127 4.31 -10.16 21.29
N GLN A 128 3.52 -11.24 21.34
CA GLN A 128 3.56 -12.27 22.38
C GLN A 128 3.91 -13.67 21.84
N ASP A 129 4.61 -13.74 20.69
CA ASP A 129 5.07 -14.98 20.04
C ASP A 129 3.98 -16.05 19.84
N VAL A 130 2.72 -15.61 19.65
CA VAL A 130 1.60 -16.52 19.40
C VAL A 130 1.73 -17.11 18.00
N VAL A 131 1.64 -18.45 17.89
CA VAL A 131 1.76 -19.18 16.63
C VAL A 131 0.60 -18.82 15.69
N GLY A 132 0.86 -17.91 14.74
CA GLY A 132 -0.06 -17.51 13.69
C GLY A 132 0.65 -17.44 12.32
N THR A 133 -0.11 -17.14 11.27
CA THR A 133 0.49 -16.75 9.99
C THR A 133 1.18 -15.40 10.16
N PRO A 134 2.50 -15.28 9.96
CA PRO A 134 3.16 -14.03 10.22
C PRO A 134 2.61 -12.94 9.29
N PHE A 135 2.57 -11.68 9.75
CA PHE A 135 2.66 -10.53 8.88
C PHE A 135 4.10 -10.47 8.31
N TYR A 136 4.43 -9.52 7.43
CA TYR A 136 5.83 -9.33 7.04
C TYR A 136 6.08 -7.84 7.12
N ASP A 137 6.81 -7.47 8.16
CA ASP A 137 7.37 -6.16 8.36
C ASP A 137 8.86 -6.22 7.96
N GLU A 138 9.15 -6.30 6.65
CA GLU A 138 10.55 -6.34 6.20
C GLU A 138 11.21 -4.97 6.43
N PRO A 139 12.54 -4.91 6.70
CA PRO A 139 13.25 -3.64 6.87
C PRO A 139 13.05 -2.71 5.67
N GLY A 140 12.33 -1.60 5.90
CA GLY A 140 11.99 -0.61 4.87
C GLY A 140 10.52 -0.65 4.42
N ASP A 141 9.71 -1.63 4.85
CA ASP A 141 8.27 -1.63 4.57
C ASP A 141 7.57 -0.42 5.22
N ARG A 142 6.52 0.06 4.54
CA ARG A 142 5.79 1.28 4.92
C ARG A 142 4.29 1.02 4.86
N TRP A 143 3.70 0.85 6.04
CA TRP A 143 2.30 0.50 6.22
C TRP A 143 1.78 1.13 7.53
N CYS A 144 0.45 1.19 7.65
CA CYS A 144 -0.25 1.84 8.74
C CYS A 144 -1.63 1.21 8.94
N LEU A 145 -1.95 0.79 10.16
CA LEU A 145 -3.32 0.40 10.51
C LEU A 145 -4.18 1.66 10.62
N LEU A 146 -5.36 1.63 10.00
CA LEU A 146 -6.38 2.69 10.11
C LEU A 146 -7.63 2.13 10.80
N ALA A 147 -8.13 2.82 11.83
CA ALA A 147 -9.34 2.42 12.54
C ALA A 147 -10.21 3.63 12.95
N GLU A 148 -11.54 3.50 12.93
CA GLU A 148 -12.48 4.49 13.45
C GLU A 148 -12.66 4.29 14.96
N ILE A 149 -12.43 5.33 15.76
CA ILE A 149 -12.67 5.32 17.20
C ILE A 149 -14.18 5.18 17.46
N THR A 150 -14.58 4.16 18.22
CA THR A 150 -15.98 3.87 18.59
C THR A 150 -16.27 4.12 20.07
N ASP A 151 -15.27 3.97 20.96
CA ASP A 151 -15.34 4.36 22.38
C ASP A 151 -14.04 5.04 22.84
N VAL A 152 -14.15 5.90 23.86
CA VAL A 152 -13.03 6.65 24.44
C VAL A 152 -13.08 6.59 25.96
N SER A 153 -12.13 5.85 26.55
CA SER A 153 -11.95 5.71 27.99
C SER A 153 -10.65 6.38 28.45
N LEU A 154 -10.75 7.51 29.16
CA LEU A 154 -9.57 8.30 29.59
C LEU A 154 -9.18 8.11 31.07
N MET A 155 -9.90 7.26 31.82
CA MET A 155 -9.69 7.08 33.26
C MET A 155 -8.61 6.03 33.53
N LEU A 156 -7.68 6.36 34.44
CA LEU A 156 -6.46 5.58 34.79
C LEU A 156 -5.45 5.42 33.64
N ARG A 157 -5.87 4.85 32.52
CA ARG A 157 -5.08 4.69 31.30
C ARG A 157 -5.93 5.10 30.11
N ILE A 158 -5.33 5.83 29.16
CA ILE A 158 -5.97 6.18 27.91
C ILE A 158 -6.16 4.90 27.10
N ARG A 159 -7.42 4.54 26.86
CA ARG A 159 -7.84 3.32 26.15
C ARG A 159 -8.97 3.69 25.20
N LEU A 160 -8.87 3.26 23.95
CA LEU A 160 -9.91 3.39 22.94
C LEU A 160 -10.47 2.01 22.63
N VAL A 161 -11.72 1.97 22.17
CA VAL A 161 -12.18 0.90 21.28
C VAL A 161 -12.25 1.52 19.90
N ALA A 162 -11.70 0.83 18.91
CA ALA A 162 -11.72 1.26 17.52
C ALA A 162 -12.17 0.11 16.61
N ARG A 163 -12.55 0.46 15.38
CA ARG A 163 -13.01 -0.45 14.35
C ARG A 163 -12.17 -0.31 13.10
N ASP A 164 -11.62 -1.41 12.59
CA ASP A 164 -10.77 -1.39 11.39
C ASP A 164 -11.60 -1.34 10.08
N ARG A 165 -10.92 -1.63 8.96
CA ARG A 165 -11.50 -1.64 7.60
C ARG A 165 -12.53 -2.74 7.34
N GLU A 166 -12.40 -3.91 7.95
CA GLU A 166 -13.35 -5.03 7.77
C GLU A 166 -14.51 -4.96 8.78
N GLY A 167 -14.34 -4.15 9.83
CA GLY A 167 -15.36 -3.91 10.84
C GLY A 167 -15.01 -4.51 12.21
N GLU A 168 -13.84 -5.11 12.32
CA GLU A 168 -13.39 -5.78 13.54
C GLU A 168 -13.02 -4.79 14.63
N SER A 169 -13.35 -5.15 15.86
CA SER A 169 -13.28 -4.25 17.01
C SER A 169 -12.04 -4.54 17.85
N LEU A 170 -11.12 -3.59 17.87
CA LEU A 170 -9.84 -3.69 18.57
C LEU A 170 -9.74 -2.67 19.72
N VAL A 171 -9.01 -3.03 20.76
CA VAL A 171 -8.58 -2.11 21.82
C VAL A 171 -7.35 -1.33 21.35
N ILE A 172 -7.23 -0.05 21.71
CA ILE A 172 -5.96 0.70 21.56
C ILE A 172 -5.63 1.30 22.92
N ALA A 173 -4.60 0.78 23.58
CA ALA A 173 -4.22 1.20 24.92
C ALA A 173 -2.84 1.88 24.90
N PHE A 174 -2.77 3.09 25.45
CA PHE A 174 -1.54 3.88 25.46
C PHE A 174 -0.74 3.63 26.75
N TYR A 175 0.53 3.29 26.55
CA TYR A 175 1.55 3.07 27.59
C TYR A 175 2.78 3.93 27.25
N PRO A 176 2.64 5.27 27.13
CA PRO A 176 3.79 6.13 26.83
C PRO A 176 4.85 5.99 27.92
N ASP A 177 6.11 5.86 27.51
CA ASP A 177 7.24 5.94 28.43
C ASP A 177 7.25 7.28 29.18
N ASN A 178 7.74 7.26 30.42
CA ASN A 178 7.84 8.49 31.23
C ASN A 178 8.76 9.55 30.60
N ASP A 179 9.69 9.13 29.73
CA ASP A 179 10.63 9.98 29.00
C ASP A 179 10.13 10.34 27.58
N ALA A 180 8.87 10.05 27.25
CA ALA A 180 8.29 10.34 25.93
C ALA A 180 8.32 11.85 25.62
N THR A 181 9.00 12.21 24.53
CA THR A 181 9.18 13.62 24.11
C THR A 181 7.94 14.22 23.44
N GLU A 182 7.04 13.40 22.90
CA GLU A 182 5.74 13.80 22.37
C GLU A 182 4.64 13.39 23.36
N VAL A 183 3.65 14.25 23.57
CA VAL A 183 2.51 14.00 24.47
C VAL A 183 1.24 13.81 23.66
N LEU A 184 0.51 12.72 23.94
CA LEU A 184 -0.76 12.43 23.27
C LEU A 184 -1.82 13.50 23.57
N ASP A 185 -2.25 14.23 22.54
CA ASP A 185 -3.32 15.21 22.63
C ASP A 185 -4.69 14.52 22.77
N THR A 186 -5.10 14.29 24.01
CA THR A 186 -6.38 13.66 24.36
C THR A 186 -7.60 14.42 23.83
N THR A 187 -7.48 15.70 23.50
CA THR A 187 -8.61 16.49 22.96
C THR A 187 -8.99 16.09 21.54
N LYS A 188 -8.12 15.35 20.84
CA LYS A 188 -8.38 14.75 19.52
C LYS A 188 -9.04 13.37 19.61
N LEU A 189 -8.99 12.69 20.76
CA LEU A 189 -9.56 11.35 20.95
C LEU A 189 -11.08 11.43 21.06
N LYS A 190 -11.77 11.18 19.95
CA LYS A 190 -13.23 11.33 19.83
C LYS A 190 -13.83 10.23 18.98
N VAL A 191 -15.02 9.79 19.36
CA VAL A 191 -15.83 8.84 18.57
C VAL A 191 -16.08 9.40 17.16
N GLY A 192 -15.93 8.54 16.15
CA GLY A 192 -16.03 8.90 14.73
C GLY A 192 -14.82 9.66 14.17
N HIS A 193 -13.70 9.71 14.90
CA HIS A 193 -12.39 10.10 14.34
C HIS A 193 -11.62 8.85 13.92
N THR A 194 -10.77 8.97 12.90
CA THR A 194 -9.89 7.89 12.45
C THR A 194 -8.56 8.02 13.17
N ILE A 195 -8.12 6.96 13.83
CA ILE A 195 -6.74 6.82 14.31
C ILE A 195 -5.92 6.04 13.28
N ALA A 196 -4.71 6.52 13.05
CA ALA A 196 -3.68 5.90 12.23
C ALA A 196 -2.53 5.50 13.14
N LEU A 197 -2.12 4.24 13.05
CA LEU A 197 -1.06 3.63 13.84
C LEU A 197 0.01 3.10 12.88
N LEU A 198 1.24 3.60 13.01
CA LEU A 198 2.37 3.08 12.25
C LEU A 198 2.86 1.80 12.93
N TYR A 199 2.96 0.73 12.13
CA TYR A 199 3.63 -0.50 12.53
C TYR A 199 3.15 -1.16 13.85
N PRO A 200 1.84 -1.17 14.18
CA PRO A 200 1.37 -1.80 15.42
C PRO A 200 1.41 -3.33 15.35
N HIS A 201 1.67 -3.94 16.50
CA HIS A 201 1.51 -5.39 16.72
C HIS A 201 0.18 -5.68 17.44
N GLN A 202 -0.34 -6.90 17.26
CA GLN A 202 -1.42 -7.41 18.11
C GLN A 202 -0.89 -7.70 19.52
N HIS A 203 -1.66 -7.30 20.51
CA HIS A 203 -1.38 -7.48 21.93
C HIS A 203 -2.61 -8.08 22.63
N TYR A 204 -2.41 -9.14 23.42
CA TYR A 204 -3.44 -9.63 24.34
C TYR A 204 -3.24 -8.97 25.71
N PHE A 205 -4.29 -8.32 26.20
CA PHE A 205 -4.33 -7.63 27.49
C PHE A 205 -4.77 -8.57 28.63
N LEU A 206 -4.36 -8.26 29.85
CA LEU A 206 -4.70 -9.04 31.06
C LEU A 206 -6.20 -9.06 31.40
N ASP A 207 -7.01 -8.17 30.80
CA ASP A 207 -8.47 -8.16 30.91
C ASP A 207 -9.15 -9.13 29.93
N GLY A 208 -8.37 -9.89 29.15
CA GLY A 208 -8.84 -10.82 28.13
C GLY A 208 -9.19 -10.16 26.79
N THR A 209 -9.00 -8.84 26.65
CA THR A 209 -9.22 -8.15 25.38
C THR A 209 -7.98 -8.18 24.49
N GLN A 210 -8.19 -8.04 23.18
CA GLN A 210 -7.12 -8.02 22.17
C GLN A 210 -7.12 -6.67 21.46
N GLY A 211 -5.95 -6.21 21.03
CA GLY A 211 -5.83 -4.93 20.36
C GLY A 211 -4.38 -4.53 20.10
N VAL A 212 -4.10 -3.24 20.17
CA VAL A 212 -2.77 -2.65 20.01
C VAL A 212 -2.34 -1.97 21.30
N ARG A 213 -1.11 -2.24 21.74
CA ARG A 213 -0.41 -1.42 22.73
C ARG A 213 0.40 -0.33 22.02
N VAL A 214 0.22 0.92 22.44
CA VAL A 214 0.98 2.07 21.89
C VAL A 214 1.94 2.59 22.95
N GLU A 215 3.23 2.32 22.78
CA GLU A 215 4.31 2.78 23.67
C GLU A 215 4.97 4.08 23.16
N ASP A 216 5.26 4.19 21.85
CA ASP A 216 5.66 5.46 21.23
C ASP A 216 4.45 6.19 20.59
N VAL A 217 4.01 7.29 21.20
CA VAL A 217 2.88 8.09 20.69
C VAL A 217 3.19 8.84 19.40
N SER A 218 4.46 9.00 19.00
CA SER A 218 4.81 9.60 17.71
C SER A 218 4.44 8.71 16.51
N THR A 219 4.24 7.41 16.75
CA THR A 219 3.71 6.44 15.78
C THR A 219 2.21 6.59 15.52
N CYS A 220 1.49 7.41 16.30
CA CYS A 220 0.03 7.57 16.17
C CYS A 220 -0.37 8.98 15.70
N ARG A 221 -1.41 9.07 14.86
CA ARG A 221 -2.08 10.34 14.51
C ARG A 221 -3.59 10.13 14.46
N VAL A 222 -4.34 11.17 14.82
CA VAL A 222 -5.82 11.12 14.85
C VAL A 222 -6.39 12.20 13.97
N PHE A 223 -7.26 11.79 13.04
CA PHE A 223 -7.86 12.64 12.03
C PHE A 223 -9.36 12.84 12.30
N PRO A 224 -9.87 14.09 12.25
CA PRO A 224 -11.27 14.41 12.56
C PRO A 224 -12.20 14.07 11.38
N VAL A 225 -12.22 12.80 10.99
CA VAL A 225 -12.98 12.22 9.88
C VAL A 225 -13.25 10.74 10.19
N LYS A 226 -14.39 10.23 9.74
CA LYS A 226 -14.74 8.79 9.80
C LYS A 226 -13.86 7.97 8.85
N LEU A 227 -13.65 6.69 9.15
CA LEU A 227 -12.79 5.81 8.35
C LEU A 227 -13.35 5.64 6.94
N ALA A 228 -14.66 5.37 6.82
CA ALA A 228 -15.34 5.25 5.53
C ALA A 228 -15.26 6.55 4.69
N GLU A 229 -15.36 7.72 5.32
CA GLU A 229 -15.21 9.01 4.64
C GLU A 229 -13.76 9.28 4.21
N LEU A 230 -12.78 8.87 5.02
CA LEU A 230 -11.37 8.97 4.65
C LEU A 230 -11.05 8.09 3.43
N PHE A 231 -11.60 6.87 3.37
CA PHE A 231 -11.50 5.99 2.21
C PHE A 231 -12.19 6.60 0.97
N ARG A 232 -13.40 7.17 1.11
CA ARG A 232 -14.07 7.90 0.02
C ARG A 232 -13.20 9.04 -0.53
N ILE A 233 -12.59 9.82 0.34
CA ILE A 233 -11.69 10.92 -0.04
C ILE A 233 -10.47 10.38 -0.78
N ASN A 234 -9.83 9.32 -0.27
CA ASN A 234 -8.70 8.67 -0.92
C ASN A 234 -9.04 8.19 -2.34
N SER A 235 -10.09 7.37 -2.49
CA SER A 235 -10.52 6.83 -3.78
C SER A 235 -10.85 7.94 -4.78
N GLY A 236 -11.50 9.01 -4.33
CA GLY A 236 -11.74 10.20 -5.13
C GLY A 236 -10.44 10.87 -5.59
N LEU A 237 -9.50 11.11 -4.68
CA LEU A 237 -8.20 11.68 -5.01
C LEU A 237 -7.43 10.82 -6.02
N CYS A 238 -7.31 9.51 -5.80
CA CYS A 238 -6.65 8.59 -6.73
C CYS A 238 -7.28 8.65 -8.14
N ALA A 239 -8.61 8.69 -8.24
CA ALA A 239 -9.32 8.82 -9.52
C ALA A 239 -9.08 10.18 -10.22
N TYR A 240 -8.90 11.27 -9.48
CA TYR A 240 -8.58 12.58 -10.04
C TYR A 240 -7.08 12.77 -10.35
N THR A 241 -6.18 12.11 -9.62
CA THR A 241 -4.74 12.22 -9.87
C THR A 241 -4.21 11.28 -10.94
N GLY A 242 -4.98 10.24 -11.30
CA GLY A 242 -4.62 9.28 -12.35
C GLY A 242 -3.37 8.45 -12.04
N THR A 243 -2.89 7.73 -13.04
CA THR A 243 -1.61 7.01 -13.00
C THR A 243 -0.43 7.97 -13.16
N LEU A 244 0.79 7.48 -12.88
CA LEU A 244 2.03 8.24 -13.01
C LEU A 244 2.17 8.79 -14.45
N GLY A 245 2.59 10.04 -14.61
CA GLY A 245 2.73 10.68 -15.93
C GLY A 245 1.41 11.07 -16.64
N THR A 246 0.23 10.80 -16.04
CA THR A 246 -1.04 11.29 -16.61
C THR A 246 -1.39 12.70 -16.12
N PRO A 247 -1.95 13.57 -16.99
CA PRO A 247 -2.40 14.90 -16.58
C PRO A 247 -3.46 14.83 -15.49
N LYS A 248 -3.33 15.67 -14.46
CA LYS A 248 -4.27 15.67 -13.33
C LYS A 248 -5.63 16.20 -13.77
N LYS A 249 -6.70 15.52 -13.37
CA LYS A 249 -8.08 15.90 -13.72
C LYS A 249 -8.55 17.08 -12.92
N CYS A 250 -9.15 18.05 -13.58
CA CYS A 250 -9.92 19.10 -12.93
C CYS A 250 -11.08 18.48 -12.15
N HIS A 251 -11.07 18.61 -10.83
CA HIS A 251 -12.09 18.08 -9.94
C HIS A 251 -13.52 18.51 -10.32
N SER A 252 -13.65 19.71 -10.90
CA SER A 252 -14.94 20.36 -11.15
C SER A 252 -15.57 20.00 -12.50
N CYS A 253 -14.80 20.00 -13.59
CA CYS A 253 -15.31 19.68 -14.92
C CYS A 253 -14.80 18.35 -15.50
N GLY A 254 -13.93 17.63 -14.79
CA GLY A 254 -13.37 16.33 -15.21
C GLY A 254 -12.28 16.41 -16.28
N LYS A 255 -12.07 17.57 -16.91
CA LYS A 255 -11.07 17.76 -17.96
C LYS A 255 -9.65 17.51 -17.45
N GLU A 256 -8.90 16.76 -18.24
CA GLU A 256 -7.45 16.61 -18.14
C GLU A 256 -6.79 17.82 -18.82
N ASP A 257 -5.85 18.47 -18.15
CA ASP A 257 -5.14 19.64 -18.67
C ASP A 257 -3.78 19.75 -17.96
N PRO A 258 -2.64 19.83 -18.69
CA PRO A 258 -1.31 19.96 -18.05
C PRO A 258 -1.13 21.29 -17.29
N SER A 259 -1.98 22.29 -17.54
CA SER A 259 -1.93 23.62 -16.91
C SER A 259 -2.82 23.77 -15.67
N VAL A 260 -3.39 22.68 -15.13
CA VAL A 260 -4.25 22.76 -13.94
C VAL A 260 -3.54 23.36 -12.71
N VAL A 261 -4.24 24.26 -12.04
CA VAL A 261 -3.82 24.90 -10.80
C VAL A 261 -4.23 24.04 -9.61
N LYS A 262 -3.26 23.68 -8.75
CA LYS A 262 -3.52 22.95 -7.50
C LYS A 262 -4.13 23.88 -6.43
N CYS A 263 -4.98 23.33 -5.56
CA CYS A 263 -5.47 24.05 -4.40
C CYS A 263 -4.32 24.42 -3.45
N GLY A 264 -4.09 25.72 -3.23
CA GLY A 264 -3.02 26.20 -2.35
C GLY A 264 -3.13 25.80 -0.87
N ARG A 265 -4.26 25.22 -0.42
CA ARG A 265 -4.47 24.83 0.99
C ARG A 265 -4.16 23.36 1.28
N CYS A 266 -4.71 22.42 0.51
CA CYS A 266 -4.45 20.99 0.68
C CYS A 266 -3.38 20.46 -0.29
N GLY A 267 -3.16 21.14 -1.42
CA GLY A 267 -2.22 20.71 -2.46
C GLY A 267 -2.66 19.52 -3.32
N LEU A 268 -3.77 18.85 -2.98
CA LEU A 268 -4.19 17.56 -3.56
C LEU A 268 -5.29 17.64 -4.65
N TYR A 269 -6.12 18.68 -4.67
CA TYR A 269 -7.10 18.90 -5.74
C TYR A 269 -6.62 19.90 -6.78
N TYR A 270 -6.99 19.66 -8.04
CA TYR A 270 -6.56 20.42 -9.22
C TYR A 270 -7.74 21.00 -10.00
N TYR A 271 -7.53 22.15 -10.65
CA TYR A 271 -8.57 22.91 -11.36
C TYR A 271 -8.03 23.60 -12.61
N CYS A 272 -8.81 23.65 -13.70
CA CYS A 272 -8.45 24.44 -14.89
C CYS A 272 -8.28 25.94 -14.56
N ASN A 273 -9.12 26.48 -13.67
CA ASN A 273 -9.15 27.90 -13.34
C ASN A 273 -9.90 28.16 -12.02
N LYS A 274 -10.00 29.44 -11.63
CA LYS A 274 -10.66 29.91 -10.41
C LYS A 274 -12.16 29.58 -10.36
N ASP A 275 -12.84 29.57 -11.49
CA ASP A 275 -14.28 29.26 -11.57
C ASP A 275 -14.52 27.78 -11.30
N CYS A 276 -13.71 26.92 -11.92
CA CYS A 276 -13.65 25.50 -11.58
C CYS A 276 -13.33 25.31 -10.09
N GLN A 277 -12.33 25.99 -9.53
CA GLN A 277 -12.02 25.89 -8.11
C GLN A 277 -13.22 26.27 -7.23
N THR A 278 -13.96 27.32 -7.60
CA THR A 278 -15.11 27.84 -6.85
C THR A 278 -16.30 26.88 -6.92
N LEU A 279 -16.56 26.28 -8.10
CA LEU A 279 -17.56 25.24 -8.29
C LEU A 279 -17.24 23.99 -7.44
N GLY A 280 -15.99 23.52 -7.52
CA GLY A 280 -15.55 22.32 -6.81
C GLY A 280 -15.56 22.50 -5.30
N TRP A 281 -15.15 23.68 -4.83
CA TRP A 281 -15.18 24.06 -3.42
C TRP A 281 -16.60 24.05 -2.84
N ASN A 282 -17.56 24.69 -3.52
CA ASN A 282 -18.90 24.90 -2.97
C ASN A 282 -19.88 23.76 -3.26
N GLN A 283 -19.74 23.05 -4.40
CA GLN A 283 -20.75 22.10 -4.88
C GLN A 283 -20.28 20.64 -4.94
N LYS A 284 -18.98 20.37 -4.90
CA LYS A 284 -18.42 19.00 -4.98
C LYS A 284 -17.67 18.54 -3.73
N GLY A 285 -18.08 18.98 -2.55
CA GLY A 285 -17.52 18.46 -1.29
C GLY A 285 -16.12 18.97 -0.89
N HIS A 286 -15.28 19.46 -1.82
CA HIS A 286 -13.90 19.86 -1.53
C HIS A 286 -13.75 20.81 -0.32
N LYS A 287 -14.68 21.74 -0.06
CA LYS A 287 -14.63 22.59 1.16
C LYS A 287 -14.64 21.79 2.47
N GLN A 288 -15.24 20.60 2.49
CA GLN A 288 -15.23 19.67 3.62
C GLN A 288 -13.92 18.88 3.61
N ASP A 289 -13.61 18.18 2.50
CA ASP A 289 -12.42 17.33 2.36
C ASP A 289 -11.13 18.14 2.65
N CYS A 290 -11.01 19.37 2.15
CA CYS A 290 -9.88 20.29 2.37
C CYS A 290 -9.61 20.62 3.85
N ARG A 291 -10.60 20.50 4.74
CA ARG A 291 -10.41 20.74 6.19
C ARG A 291 -9.54 19.66 6.82
N VAL A 292 -9.60 18.45 6.29
CA VAL A 292 -8.80 17.30 6.74
C VAL A 292 -7.53 17.19 5.89
N LEU A 293 -7.66 17.29 4.56
CA LEU A 293 -6.55 17.21 3.60
C LEU A 293 -5.49 18.32 3.70
N LYS A 294 -5.71 19.37 4.51
CA LYS A 294 -4.66 20.36 4.83
C LYS A 294 -3.63 19.83 5.85
N ASP A 295 -3.97 18.77 6.59
CA ASP A 295 -3.12 18.22 7.64
C ASP A 295 -1.86 17.58 7.05
N PRO A 296 -0.64 17.94 7.48
CA PRO A 296 0.58 17.39 6.92
C PRO A 296 0.72 15.88 7.17
N ASN A 297 0.23 15.36 8.31
CA ASN A 297 0.29 13.94 8.64
C ASN A 297 -0.63 13.13 7.72
N LEU A 298 -1.85 13.63 7.47
CA LEU A 298 -2.77 12.96 6.55
C LEU A 298 -2.23 13.00 5.11
N ARG A 299 -1.65 14.12 4.70
CA ARG A 299 -0.97 14.26 3.39
C ARG A 299 0.22 13.32 3.24
N ALA A 300 0.92 13.00 4.33
CA ALA A 300 2.01 12.02 4.34
C ALA A 300 1.51 10.58 4.16
N LEU A 301 0.37 10.20 4.76
CA LEU A 301 -0.22 8.86 4.56
C LEU A 301 -0.62 8.60 3.10
N PHE A 302 -1.18 9.59 2.40
CA PHE A 302 -1.44 9.45 0.95
C PHE A 302 -0.18 9.31 0.10
N LYS A 303 1.01 9.46 0.70
CA LYS A 303 2.32 9.42 0.04
C LYS A 303 3.27 8.42 0.70
N ILE A 304 2.75 7.48 1.49
CA ILE A 304 3.56 6.52 2.25
C ILE A 304 4.51 5.70 1.33
N THR A 305 4.15 5.53 0.06
CA THR A 305 4.95 4.87 -0.98
C THR A 305 5.89 5.78 -1.79
N VAL A 306 5.88 7.11 -1.61
CA VAL A 306 6.71 8.01 -2.43
C VAL A 306 8.18 7.90 -2.00
N GLY A 307 9.02 7.42 -2.91
CA GLY A 307 10.46 7.20 -2.68
C GLY A 307 10.72 6.10 -1.64
N GLU A 308 10.70 4.84 -2.08
CA GLU A 308 11.29 3.73 -1.31
C GLU A 308 12.70 4.13 -0.90
N GLY A 309 12.95 4.15 0.40
CA GLY A 309 14.17 4.71 0.98
C GLY A 309 14.55 3.94 2.22
N GLU A 310 15.80 4.10 2.66
CA GLU A 310 16.47 3.29 3.69
C GLU A 310 15.82 3.34 5.09
N HIS A 311 14.75 4.12 5.27
CA HIS A 311 14.10 4.37 6.56
C HIS A 311 12.60 4.11 6.49
N ARG A 312 12.09 3.58 7.61
CA ARG A 312 10.66 3.42 7.91
C ARG A 312 9.94 4.76 7.80
N PHE A 313 8.68 4.74 7.40
CA PHE A 313 7.84 5.92 7.38
C PHE A 313 7.68 6.48 8.80
N GLN A 314 7.75 7.80 8.92
CA GLN A 314 7.44 8.51 10.16
C GLN A 314 6.48 9.66 9.83
N PHE A 315 5.62 9.99 10.77
CA PHE A 315 4.78 11.16 10.66
C PHE A 315 5.61 12.45 10.70
N PRO A 316 5.27 13.48 9.89
CA PRO A 316 5.87 14.80 10.00
C PRO A 316 5.80 15.36 11.43
N ARG A 317 6.91 15.97 11.86
CA ARG A 317 7.01 16.75 13.10
C ARG A 317 6.69 18.22 12.82
#